data_AF-A0A6F9CS57-F1
#
_entry.id   AF-A0A6F9CS57-F1
#
_cell.length_a   1.000
_cell.length_b   1.000
_cell.length_c   1.000
_cell.angle_alpha   90.00
_cell.angle_beta   90.00
_cell.angle_gamma   90.00
#
_symmetry.space_group_name_H-M   'P 1'
#
loop_
_entity.id
_entity.type
_entity.pdbx_description
1 polymer ?
#
loop_
_entity_poly.entity_id
_entity_poly.type
_entity_poly.pdbx_seq_one_letter_code
_entity_poly.pdbx_strand_id
1 'polypeptide(L)'
;SYEDLVQRLEPVIMELERQENVLVVCHQAVMRCLLAYFLDKSAAELPYLKCPLHTVLKLTPVAYGCEVESIFLNIEAVNTHRDKPV
;
A
#
# COMPACT_ATOMS: atom_id res chain seq x y z
N SER A 1 -8.21 11.64 9.15
CA SER A 1 -7.21 12.04 8.14
C SER A 1 -6.38 10.82 7.72
N TYR A 2 -5.39 10.97 6.84
CA TYR A 2 -4.41 9.91 6.57
C TYR A 2 -3.45 9.70 7.76
N GLU A 3 -3.17 10.75 8.53
CA GLU A 3 -2.40 10.68 9.77
C GLU A 3 -3.06 9.77 10.82
N ASP A 4 -4.38 9.91 11.04
CA ASP A 4 -5.12 9.02 11.95
C ASP A 4 -5.16 7.55 11.45
N LEU A 5 -5.00 7.33 10.14
CA LEU A 5 -4.91 5.98 9.59
C LEU A 5 -3.54 5.37 9.88
N VAL A 6 -2.46 6.14 9.70
CA VAL A 6 -1.09 5.69 10.00
C VAL A 6 -0.96 5.29 11.45
N GLN A 7 -1.44 6.12 12.39
CA GLN A 7 -1.40 5.80 13.83
C GLN A 7 -2.16 4.50 14.17
N ARG A 8 -3.31 4.26 13.53
CA ARG A 8 -4.10 3.04 13.75
C ARG A 8 -3.48 1.79 13.12
N LEU A 9 -2.62 1.95 12.11
CA LEU A 9 -1.97 0.86 11.39
C LEU A 9 -0.61 0.49 11.98
N GLU A 10 -0.06 1.26 12.91
CA GLU A 10 1.21 0.98 13.57
C GLU A 10 1.28 -0.47 14.13
N PRO A 11 0.28 -0.98 14.88
CA PRO A 11 0.32 -2.37 15.36
C PRO A 11 0.29 -3.41 14.24
N VAL A 12 -0.38 -3.10 13.12
CA VAL A 12 -0.46 -4.00 11.95
C VAL A 12 0.90 -4.05 11.26
N ILE A 13 1.57 -2.91 11.10
CA ILE A 13 2.91 -2.82 10.52
C ILE A 13 3.91 -3.63 11.36
N MET A 14 3.89 -3.46 12.68
CA MET A 14 4.77 -4.21 13.58
C MET A 14 4.58 -5.73 13.45
N GLU A 15 3.34 -6.20 13.30
CA GLU A 15 3.09 -7.63 13.12
C GLU A 15 3.52 -8.11 11.73
N LEU A 16 3.32 -7.30 10.68
CA LEU A 16 3.79 -7.62 9.32
C LEU A 16 5.31 -7.78 9.25
N GLU A 17 6.09 -7.01 10.00
CA GLU A 17 7.55 -7.18 10.08
C GLU A 17 7.99 -8.47 10.80
N ARG A 18 7.14 -9.01 11.67
CA ARG A 18 7.43 -10.25 12.43
C ARG A 18 7.05 -11.52 11.69
N GLN A 19 6.18 -11.42 10.70
CA GLN A 19 5.64 -12.54 9.95
C GLN A 19 6.41 -12.74 8.64
N GLU A 20 6.33 -13.95 8.07
CA GLU A 20 6.92 -14.25 6.77
C GLU A 20 5.92 -13.95 5.63
N ASN A 21 5.24 -14.96 5.10
CA ASN A 21 4.32 -14.79 3.99
C ASN A 21 2.92 -14.38 4.49
N VAL A 22 2.53 -13.13 4.21
CA VAL A 22 1.23 -12.57 4.61
C VAL A 22 0.49 -11.99 3.40
N LEU A 23 -0.82 -12.25 3.31
CA LEU A 23 -1.73 -11.58 2.38
C LEU A 23 -2.64 -10.62 3.15
N VAL A 24 -2.55 -9.33 2.84
CA VAL A 24 -3.43 -8.30 3.41
C VAL A 24 -4.48 -7.88 2.37
N VAL A 25 -5.75 -8.21 2.64
CA VAL A 25 -6.89 -7.71 1.87
C VAL A 25 -7.48 -6.50 2.60
N CYS A 26 -7.39 -5.32 1.99
CA CYS A 26 -7.80 -4.07 2.63
C CYS A 26 -8.36 -3.06 1.63
N HIS A 27 -8.61 -1.83 2.08
CA HIS A 27 -9.18 -0.75 1.27
C HIS A 27 -8.10 0.21 0.74
N GLN A 28 -8.43 0.98 -0.30
CA GLN A 28 -7.50 1.91 -0.98
C GLN A 28 -6.70 2.80 -0.02
N ALA A 29 -7.35 3.45 0.97
CA ALA A 29 -6.64 4.34 1.90
C ALA A 29 -5.71 3.59 2.85
N VAL A 30 -6.10 2.39 3.32
CA VAL A 30 -5.30 1.54 4.18
C VAL A 30 -4.09 1.00 3.41
N MET A 31 -4.31 0.51 2.20
CA MET A 31 -3.25 0.00 1.33
C MET A 31 -2.21 1.08 1.02
N ARG A 32 -2.64 2.32 0.78
CA ARG A 32 -1.72 3.46 0.59
C ARG A 32 -0.83 3.70 1.81
N CYS A 33 -1.36 3.62 3.02
CA CYS A 33 -0.54 3.75 4.24
C CYS A 33 0.49 2.62 4.35
N LEU A 34 0.09 1.37 4.08
CA LEU A 34 1.00 0.23 4.12
C LEU A 34 2.11 0.35 3.06
N LEU A 35 1.75 0.71 1.82
CA LEU A 35 2.72 0.92 0.74
C LEU A 35 3.65 2.10 1.04
N ALA A 36 3.14 3.19 1.62
CA ALA A 36 3.97 4.33 1.97
C ALA A 36 5.04 3.95 2.99
N TYR A 37 4.71 3.07 3.95
CA TYR A 37 5.68 2.54 4.89
C TYR A 37 6.75 1.68 4.19
N PHE A 38 6.36 0.64 3.45
CA PHE A 38 7.32 -0.28 2.82
C PHE A 38 8.15 0.34 1.69
N LEU A 39 7.68 1.43 1.07
CA LEU A 39 8.33 2.10 -0.06
C LEU A 39 8.92 3.45 0.29
N ASP A 40 9.01 3.77 1.59
CA ASP A 40 9.55 5.01 2.13
C ASP A 40 8.98 6.27 1.43
N LYS A 41 7.65 6.36 1.37
CA LYS A 41 6.95 7.48 0.71
C LYS A 41 6.58 8.55 1.71
N SER A 42 6.75 9.81 1.29
CA SER A 42 6.44 10.95 2.13
C SER A 42 4.94 11.09 2.41
N ALA A 43 4.60 11.80 3.49
CA ALA A 43 3.20 12.12 3.81
C ALA A 43 2.48 12.92 2.72
N ALA A 44 3.23 13.65 1.87
CA ALA A 44 2.68 14.38 0.73
C ALA A 44 2.33 13.46 -0.45
N GLU A 45 3.04 12.35 -0.62
CA GLU A 45 2.81 11.36 -1.67
C GLU A 45 1.78 10.30 -1.28
N LEU A 46 1.74 9.93 0.01
CA LEU A 46 0.91 8.86 0.57
C LEU A 46 -0.56 8.91 0.07
N PRO A 47 -1.27 10.05 0.11
CA PRO A 47 -2.67 10.12 -0.33
C PRO A 47 -2.88 9.83 -1.82
N TYR A 48 -1.80 9.90 -2.62
CA TYR A 48 -1.82 9.83 -4.07
C TYR A 48 -1.10 8.59 -4.62
N LEU A 49 -0.74 7.62 -3.76
CA LEU A 49 -0.25 6.33 -4.24
C LEU A 49 -1.35 5.58 -5.00
N LYS A 50 -0.94 4.86 -6.06
CA LYS A 50 -1.85 4.08 -6.91
C LYS A 50 -2.03 2.67 -6.33
N CYS A 51 -3.29 2.33 -6.04
CA CYS A 51 -3.72 1.03 -5.56
C CYS A 51 -4.90 0.57 -6.41
N PRO A 52 -4.67 0.13 -7.66
CA PRO A 52 -5.75 -0.24 -8.57
C PRO A 52 -6.50 -1.49 -8.07
N LEU A 53 -7.80 -1.54 -8.38
CA LEU A 53 -8.62 -2.74 -8.10
C LEU A 53 -8.11 -3.95 -8.89
N HIS A 54 -8.39 -5.15 -8.36
CA HIS A 54 -8.05 -6.44 -8.97
C HIS A 54 -6.57 -6.61 -9.34
N THR A 55 -5.69 -5.92 -8.63
CA THR A 55 -4.24 -5.99 -8.81
C THR A 55 -3.59 -6.35 -7.48
N VAL A 56 -2.81 -7.42 -7.46
CA VAL A 56 -1.99 -7.79 -6.31
C VAL A 56 -0.68 -7.02 -6.40
N LEU A 57 -0.31 -6.33 -5.31
CA LEU A 57 1.02 -5.73 -5.18
C LEU A 57 1.85 -6.66 -4.29
N LYS A 58 2.76 -7.41 -4.91
CA LYS A 58 3.69 -8.28 -4.22
C LYS A 58 4.91 -7.47 -3.81
N LEU A 59 5.14 -7.43 -2.50
CA LEU A 59 6.25 -6.75 -1.86
C LEU A 59 7.33 -7.78 -1.51
N THR A 60 8.56 -7.56 -1.98
CA THR A 60 9.71 -8.41 -1.67
C THR A 60 10.76 -7.56 -0.96
N PRO A 61 10.95 -7.72 0.37
CA PRO A 61 12.01 -7.01 1.09
C PRO A 61 13.39 -7.36 0.52
N VAL A 62 14.20 -6.33 0.27
CA VAL A 62 15.60 -6.45 -0.19
C VAL A 62 16.49 -5.60 0.73
N ALA A 63 17.81 -5.76 0.64
CA ALA A 63 18.76 -5.15 1.59
C ALA A 63 18.60 -3.61 1.78
N TYR A 64 18.15 -2.90 0.74
CA TYR A 64 18.00 -1.42 0.76
C TYR A 64 16.60 -0.96 0.30
N GLY A 65 15.56 -1.72 0.63
CA GLY A 65 14.18 -1.30 0.36
C GLY A 65 13.25 -2.48 0.11
N CYS A 66 12.25 -2.24 -0.73
CA CYS A 66 11.26 -3.23 -1.07
C CYS A 66 10.97 -3.20 -2.58
N GLU A 67 11.10 -4.34 -3.23
CA GLU A 67 10.69 -4.50 -4.62
C GLU A 67 9.18 -4.68 -4.71
N VAL A 68 8.55 -4.05 -5.71
CA VAL A 68 7.12 -4.12 -5.94
C VAL A 68 6.84 -4.73 -7.30
N GLU A 69 6.11 -5.83 -7.30
CA GLU A 69 5.59 -6.47 -8.49
C GLU A 69 4.06 -6.30 -8.54
N SER A 70 3.54 -5.77 -9.64
CA SER A 70 2.10 -5.60 -9.85
C SER A 70 1.54 -6.73 -10.71
N ILE A 71 0.59 -7.49 -10.16
CA ILE A 71 0.00 -8.64 -10.82
C ILE A 71 -1.49 -8.36 -11.02
N PHE A 72 -1.87 -7.97 -12.23
CA PHE A 72 -3.28 -7.77 -12.58
C PHE A 72 -3.96 -9.12 -12.81
N LEU A 73 -5.09 -9.35 -12.13
CA LEU A 73 -5.78 -10.64 -12.14
C LEU A 73 -6.66 -10.89 -13.38
N ASN A 74 -6.54 -10.02 -14.40
CA ASN A 74 -7.33 -10.09 -15.63
C ASN A 74 -8.86 -10.02 -15.40
N ILE A 75 -9.27 -9.19 -14.43
CA ILE A 75 -10.68 -8.88 -14.15
C ILE A 75 -10.85 -7.37 -14.20
N GLU A 76 -11.66 -6.88 -15.13
CA GLU A 76 -11.92 -5.44 -15.28
C GLU A 76 -12.57 -4.83 -14.03
N ALA A 77 -12.28 -3.56 -13.78
CA ALA A 77 -12.84 -2.80 -12.67
C ALA A 77 -12.86 -1.30 -12.99
N VAL A 78 -13.70 -0.56 -12.28
CA VAL A 78 -13.70 0.91 -12.32
C VAL A 78 -12.39 1.47 -11.75
N ASN A 79 -11.96 2.64 -12.23
CA ASN A 79 -10.82 3.35 -11.66
C ASN A 79 -11.29 4.23 -10.48
N THR A 80 -10.75 3.97 -9.29
CA THR A 80 -11.03 4.74 -8.06
C THR A 80 -9.91 5.71 -7.68
N HIS A 81 -8.87 5.83 -8.51
CA HIS A 81 -7.79 6.77 -8.31
C HIS A 81 -8.23 8.19 -8.67
N ARG A 82 -7.88 9.15 -7.82
CA ARG A 82 -8.03 10.58 -8.07
C ARG A 82 -6.66 11.22 -7.95
N ASP A 83 -6.22 11.86 -9.03
CA ASP A 83 -4.95 12.56 -9.08
C ASP A 83 -4.95 13.77 -8.12
N LYS A 84 -3.74 14.20 -7.74
CA LYS A 84 -3.56 15.39 -6.92
C LYS A 84 -4.14 16.61 -7.65
N PRO A 85 -5.06 17.38 -7.03
CA PRO A 85 -5.55 18.62 -7.61
C PRO A 85 -4.38 19.56 -7.91
N VAL A 86 -4.41 20.19 -9.08
CA VAL A 86 -3.44 21.21 -9.52
C VAL A 86 -3.64 22.51 -8.74
#